data_AF-A0AAD9B825-F1
#
_entry.id   AF-A0AAD9B825-F1
#
_cell.length_a   1.000
_cell.length_b   1.000
_cell.length_c   1.000
_cell.angle_alpha   90.00
_cell.angle_beta   90.00
_cell.angle_gamma   90.00
#
_symmetry.space_group_name_H-M   'P 1'
#
loop_
_entity.id
_entity.type
_entity.pdbx_description
1 polymer ?
#
loop_
_entity_poly.entity_id
_entity_poly.type
_entity_poly.pdbx_seq_one_letter_code
_entity_poly.pdbx_strand_id
1 'polypeptide(L)'
;MPKKPAKYGIKIWANFHNLVDISHYNAYVLWTSIEPSWQQQKPYRRRLFIEEVGEMLVTPHIKKRGRLPRSSAAATMVSDLQGAAAGPSLISERKSRRQCHFCMDRRVCSTCCKCGKLICKDHSLSICSPCST
;
A
#
# COMPACT_ATOMS: atom_id res chain seq x y z
N MET A 1 -9.54 33.24 5.82
CA MET A 1 -8.56 32.69 4.85
C MET A 1 -9.28 32.36 3.56
N PRO A 2 -8.90 32.95 2.40
CA PRO A 2 -9.56 32.65 1.15
C PRO A 2 -9.19 31.23 0.71
N LYS A 3 -10.19 30.36 0.57
CA LYS A 3 -10.03 29.00 0.03
C LYS A 3 -9.61 29.15 -1.44
N LYS A 4 -8.37 28.78 -1.78
CA LYS A 4 -7.89 28.77 -3.17
C LYS A 4 -8.87 27.95 -4.02
N PRO A 5 -9.26 28.43 -5.22
CA PRO A 5 -10.29 27.75 -6.00
C PRO A 5 -9.77 26.41 -6.53
N ALA A 6 -10.56 25.35 -6.33
CA ALA A 6 -10.32 23.96 -6.77
C ALA A 6 -10.05 23.80 -8.29
N LYS A 7 -10.20 24.88 -9.07
CA LYS A 7 -10.04 24.92 -10.53
C LYS A 7 -8.61 24.60 -11.00
N TYR A 8 -7.58 24.90 -10.20
CA TYR A 8 -6.18 24.61 -10.57
C TYR A 8 -5.81 23.13 -10.40
N GLY A 9 -6.40 22.44 -9.41
CA GLY A 9 -6.13 21.01 -9.19
C GLY A 9 -6.67 20.12 -10.31
N ILE A 10 -7.84 20.45 -10.85
CA ILE A 10 -8.49 19.69 -11.94
C ILE A 10 -7.66 19.75 -13.23
N LYS A 11 -7.07 20.91 -13.55
CA LYS A 11 -6.24 21.09 -14.75
C LYS A 11 -4.94 20.29 -14.69
N ILE A 12 -4.27 20.27 -13.53
CA ILE A 12 -3.01 19.52 -13.35
C ILE A 12 -3.26 18.01 -13.50
N TRP A 13 -4.35 17.51 -12.91
CA TRP A 13 -4.72 16.11 -12.98
C TRP A 13 -5.03 15.67 -14.42
N ALA A 14 -5.78 16.50 -15.17
CA ALA A 14 -6.05 16.24 -16.59
C ALA A 14 -4.77 16.18 -17.45
N ASN A 15 -3.84 17.11 -17.24
CA ASN A 15 -2.58 17.13 -17.98
C ASN A 15 -1.70 15.90 -17.70
N PHE A 16 -1.67 15.44 -16.45
CA PHE A 16 -0.92 14.25 -16.08
C PHE A 16 -1.45 12.99 -16.78
N HIS A 17 -2.77 12.78 -16.78
CA HIS A 17 -3.36 11.62 -17.46
C HIS A 17 -3.15 11.66 -18.97
N ASN A 18 -3.29 12.84 -19.59
CA ASN A 18 -2.99 13.00 -21.01
C ASN A 18 -1.54 12.60 -21.34
N LEU A 19 -0.57 12.97 -20.49
CA LEU A 19 0.83 12.60 -20.68
C LEU A 19 1.03 11.08 -20.61
N VAL A 20 0.39 10.43 -19.63
CA VAL A 20 0.45 8.96 -19.47
C VAL A 20 -0.18 8.27 -20.68
N ASP A 21 -1.31 8.76 -21.17
CA ASP A 21 -2.04 8.18 -22.29
C ASP A 21 -1.25 8.28 -23.61
N ILE A 22 -0.70 9.46 -23.91
CA ILE A 22 0.13 9.67 -25.10
C ILE A 22 1.38 8.80 -25.04
N SER A 23 2.04 8.73 -23.87
CA SER A 23 3.25 7.93 -23.69
C SER A 23 2.99 6.44 -23.90
N HIS A 24 1.91 5.90 -23.32
CA HIS A 24 1.54 4.50 -23.52
C HIS A 24 1.17 4.19 -24.96
N TYR A 25 0.45 5.09 -25.64
CA TYR A 25 0.10 4.89 -27.03
C TYR A 25 1.35 4.86 -27.93
N ASN A 26 2.27 5.81 -27.74
CA ASN A 26 3.52 5.86 -28.49
C ASN A 26 4.37 4.61 -28.26
N ALA A 27 4.52 4.17 -27.00
CA ALA A 27 5.23 2.94 -26.67
C ALA A 27 4.58 1.70 -27.28
N TYR A 28 3.24 1.63 -27.30
CA TYR A 28 2.50 0.55 -27.94
C TYR A 28 2.76 0.46 -29.45
N VAL A 29 2.73 1.60 -30.15
CA VAL A 29 3.02 1.65 -31.59
C VAL A 29 4.43 1.13 -31.87
N LEU A 30 5.43 1.61 -31.13
CA LEU A 30 6.81 1.13 -31.25
C LEU A 30 6.96 -0.36 -30.92
N TRP A 31 6.29 -0.84 -29.88
CA TRP A 31 6.32 -2.25 -29.51
C TRP A 31 5.76 -3.13 -30.63
N THR A 32 4.60 -2.78 -31.17
CA THR A 32 3.97 -3.55 -32.25
C THR A 32 4.69 -3.45 -33.60
N SER A 33 5.53 -2.43 -33.80
CA SER A 33 6.40 -2.35 -34.97
C SER A 33 7.63 -3.25 -34.85
N ILE A 34 8.15 -3.42 -33.62
CA ILE A 34 9.30 -4.29 -33.34
C ILE A 34 8.86 -5.76 -33.28
N GLU A 35 7.73 -6.03 -32.63
CA GLU A 35 7.19 -7.39 -32.47
C GLU A 35 5.74 -7.47 -33.00
N PRO A 36 5.55 -7.62 -34.32
CA PRO A 36 4.22 -7.64 -34.94
C PRO A 36 3.39 -8.86 -34.53
N SER A 37 4.05 -9.98 -34.22
CA SER A 37 3.39 -11.25 -33.89
C SER A 37 2.79 -11.26 -32.47
N TRP A 38 3.27 -10.39 -31.58
CA TRP A 38 2.82 -10.33 -30.19
C TRP A 38 1.31 -10.05 -30.10
N GLN A 39 0.58 -11.02 -29.53
CA GLN A 39 -0.87 -10.98 -29.32
C GLN A 39 -1.69 -10.69 -30.59
N GLN A 40 -1.19 -11.01 -31.79
CA GLN A 40 -1.77 -10.63 -33.09
C GLN A 40 -3.24 -11.04 -33.26
N GLN A 41 -3.64 -12.19 -32.72
CA GLN A 41 -5.01 -12.72 -32.85
C GLN A 41 -6.04 -12.01 -31.96
N LYS A 42 -5.61 -11.16 -31.02
CA LYS A 42 -6.52 -10.51 -30.06
C LYS A 42 -6.89 -9.11 -30.54
N PRO A 43 -8.17 -8.72 -30.55
CA PRO A 43 -8.56 -7.37 -30.94
C PRO A 43 -8.23 -6.30 -29.88
N TYR A 44 -7.94 -6.70 -28.64
CA TYR A 44 -7.69 -5.81 -27.50
C TYR A 44 -6.19 -5.71 -27.11
N ARG A 45 -5.29 -5.76 -28.09
CA ARG A 45 -3.81 -5.71 -27.91
C ARG A 45 -3.35 -4.51 -27.10
N ARG A 46 -3.90 -3.32 -27.36
CA ARG A 46 -3.54 -2.10 -26.61
C ARG A 46 -3.81 -2.25 -25.11
N ARG A 47 -4.93 -2.88 -24.74
CA ARG A 47 -5.27 -3.12 -23.33
C ARG A 47 -4.27 -4.07 -22.68
N LEU A 48 -3.96 -5.19 -23.34
CA LEU A 48 -2.97 -6.15 -22.86
C LEU A 48 -1.60 -5.51 -22.67
N PHE A 49 -1.21 -4.63 -23.58
CA PHE A 49 0.07 -3.93 -23.50
C PHE A 49 0.12 -3.05 -22.25
N ILE A 50 -0.94 -2.30 -21.98
CA ILE A 50 -1.04 -1.45 -20.79
C ILE A 50 -1.07 -2.30 -19.51
N GLU A 51 -1.77 -3.44 -19.52
CA GLU A 51 -1.80 -4.38 -18.39
C GLU A 51 -0.39 -4.93 -18.08
N GLU A 52 0.33 -5.39 -19.10
CA GLU A 52 1.69 -5.95 -18.96
C GLU A 52 2.70 -4.88 -18.53
N VAL A 53 2.68 -3.70 -19.16
CA VAL A 53 3.53 -2.56 -18.76
C VAL A 53 3.21 -2.12 -17.34
N GLY A 54 1.93 -2.02 -17.00
CA GLY A 54 1.48 -1.67 -15.65
C GLY A 54 2.00 -2.65 -14.61
N GLU A 55 1.85 -3.95 -14.85
CA GLU A 55 2.36 -5.01 -13.98
C GLU A 55 3.88 -4.93 -13.82
N MET A 56 4.63 -4.77 -14.92
CA MET A 56 6.09 -4.64 -14.88
C MET A 56 6.55 -3.43 -14.07
N LEU A 57 5.86 -2.29 -14.20
CA LEU A 57 6.20 -1.07 -13.47
C LEU A 57 5.91 -1.21 -11.96
N VAL A 58 4.81 -1.83 -11.57
CA VAL A 58 4.40 -1.88 -10.15
C VAL A 58 5.00 -3.05 -9.37
N THR A 59 5.31 -4.17 -10.02
CA THR A 59 5.80 -5.39 -9.35
C THR A 59 7.02 -5.17 -8.47
N PRO A 60 8.09 -4.46 -8.91
CA PRO A 60 9.25 -4.20 -8.06
C PRO A 60 8.90 -3.38 -6.80
N HIS A 61 7.93 -2.46 -6.91
CA HIS A 61 7.47 -1.66 -5.79
C HIS A 61 6.59 -2.46 -4.82
N ILE A 62 5.79 -3.40 -5.34
CA ILE A 62 5.02 -4.33 -4.53
C ILE A 62 5.96 -5.24 -3.73
N LYS A 63 6.97 -5.82 -4.38
CA LYS A 63 7.97 -6.67 -3.72
C LYS A 63 8.71 -5.93 -2.59
N LYS A 64 9.11 -4.68 -2.81
CA LYS A 64 9.79 -3.83 -1.81
C LYS A 64 8.89 -3.32 -0.68
N ARG A 65 7.58 -3.59 -0.71
CA ARG A 65 6.62 -3.01 0.25
C ARG A 65 6.81 -3.64 1.64
N GLY A 66 7.42 -2.91 2.58
CA GLY A 66 7.63 -3.39 3.95
C GLY A 66 6.37 -3.46 4.83
N ARG A 67 5.24 -2.89 4.39
CA ARG A 67 3.98 -2.93 5.15
C ARG A 67 2.83 -3.47 4.30
N LEU A 68 2.19 -4.52 4.79
CA LEU A 68 1.03 -5.10 4.14
C LEU A 68 -0.14 -4.10 4.06
N PRO A 69 -0.87 -4.08 2.93
CA PRO A 69 -2.15 -3.39 2.79
C PRO A 69 -3.15 -3.76 3.90
N ARG A 70 -4.12 -2.88 4.13
CA ARG A 70 -5.20 -3.14 5.11
C ARG A 70 -6.23 -4.14 4.59
N SER A 71 -6.46 -4.16 3.28
CA SER A 71 -7.36 -5.12 2.63
C SER A 71 -6.71 -6.51 2.68
N SER A 72 -7.48 -7.51 3.11
CA SER A 72 -7.03 -8.90 3.15
C SER A 72 -6.62 -9.39 1.77
N ALA A 73 -7.44 -9.16 0.74
CA ALA A 73 -7.14 -9.53 -0.64
C ALA A 73 -5.83 -8.91 -1.13
N ALA A 74 -5.63 -7.60 -0.87
CA ALA A 74 -4.39 -6.93 -1.26
C ALA A 74 -3.18 -7.39 -0.43
N ALA A 75 -3.38 -7.76 0.84
CA ALA A 75 -2.32 -8.32 1.67
C ALA A 75 -1.88 -9.70 1.20
N THR A 76 -2.81 -10.55 0.76
CA THR A 76 -2.51 -11.85 0.15
C THR A 76 -1.68 -11.65 -1.12
N MET A 77 -2.12 -10.80 -2.05
CA MET A 77 -1.36 -10.54 -3.29
C MET A 77 0.07 -10.05 -3.03
N VAL A 78 0.26 -9.12 -2.08
CA VAL A 78 1.60 -8.63 -1.71
C VAL A 78 2.44 -9.75 -1.09
N SER A 79 1.83 -10.58 -0.22
CA SER A 79 2.53 -11.70 0.41
C SER A 79 2.94 -12.77 -0.60
N ASP A 80 2.09 -13.09 -1.57
CA ASP A 80 2.38 -14.07 -2.63
C ASP A 80 3.57 -13.61 -3.49
N LEU A 81 3.55 -12.33 -3.91
CA LEU A 81 4.62 -11.73 -4.70
C LEU A 81 5.95 -11.61 -3.93
N GLN A 82 5.90 -11.52 -2.60
CA GLN A 82 7.08 -11.51 -1.73
C GLN A 82 7.57 -12.93 -1.39
N GLY A 83 6.66 -13.87 -1.15
CA GLY A 83 6.95 -15.26 -0.80
C GLY A 83 7.54 -16.06 -1.96
N ALA A 84 7.17 -15.75 -3.19
CA ALA A 84 7.83 -16.32 -4.37
C ALA A 84 9.34 -15.97 -4.46
N ALA A 85 9.82 -15.00 -3.68
CA ALA A 85 11.21 -14.55 -3.67
C ALA A 85 12.02 -15.00 -2.43
N ALA A 86 11.44 -15.72 -1.48
CA ALA A 86 12.15 -16.13 -0.27
C ALA A 86 11.68 -17.49 0.29
N GLY A 87 12.60 -18.43 0.39
CA GLY A 87 12.49 -19.59 1.29
C GLY A 87 12.30 -19.15 2.76
N PRO A 88 12.02 -20.09 3.67
CA PRO A 88 11.49 -19.77 4.99
C PRO A 88 12.49 -18.91 5.77
N SER A 89 12.13 -17.65 6.00
CA SER A 89 12.90 -16.77 6.87
C SER A 89 11.96 -15.89 7.68
N LEU A 90 11.83 -16.34 8.93
CA LEU A 90 11.53 -15.62 10.16
C LEU A 90 10.38 -14.62 10.07
N ILE A 91 9.27 -15.08 10.63
CA ILE A 91 8.16 -14.28 11.14
C ILE A 91 8.72 -13.03 11.84
N SER A 92 8.80 -11.92 11.11
CA SER A 92 8.96 -10.60 11.71
C SER A 92 7.62 -10.29 12.34
N GLU A 93 7.53 -10.52 13.64
CA GLU A 93 6.35 -10.18 14.43
C GLU A 93 5.83 -8.80 14.05
N ARG A 94 4.56 -8.81 13.63
CA ARG A 94 3.80 -7.62 13.32
C ARG A 94 3.89 -6.70 14.53
N LYS A 95 4.49 -5.52 14.40
CA LYS A 95 4.22 -4.41 15.33
C LYS A 95 2.77 -3.97 15.11
N SER A 96 1.85 -4.76 15.65
CA SER A 96 0.47 -4.37 15.84
C SER A 96 0.48 -3.01 16.54
N ARG A 97 -0.42 -2.13 16.10
CA ARG A 97 -0.55 -0.80 16.69
C ARG A 97 -0.86 -1.01 18.18
N ARG A 98 0.07 -0.62 19.07
CA ARG A 98 -0.06 -0.83 20.52
C ARG A 98 -1.43 -0.33 21.00
N GLN A 99 -2.28 -1.27 21.44
CA GLN A 99 -3.64 -1.03 21.94
C GLN A 99 -3.68 -1.17 23.47
N CYS A 100 -4.52 -0.37 24.11
CA CYS A 100 -4.67 -0.42 25.55
C CYS A 100 -5.24 -1.78 25.96
N HIS A 101 -4.62 -2.43 26.94
CA HIS A 101 -5.07 -3.72 27.45
C HIS A 101 -6.49 -3.66 28.05
N PHE A 102 -6.89 -2.51 28.59
CA PHE A 102 -8.16 -2.38 29.33
C PHE A 102 -9.35 -1.96 28.47
N CYS A 103 -9.14 -1.32 27.32
CA CYS A 103 -10.26 -0.85 26.50
C CYS A 103 -10.20 -1.27 25.03
N MET A 104 -9.09 -1.86 24.56
CA MET A 104 -8.83 -2.36 23.19
C MET A 104 -9.08 -1.37 22.01
N ASP A 105 -9.75 -0.24 22.24
CA ASP A 105 -10.15 0.76 21.25
C ASP A 105 -9.19 1.94 21.17
N ARG A 106 -8.54 2.28 22.29
CA ARG A 106 -7.68 3.47 22.37
C ARG A 106 -6.21 3.12 22.12
N ARG A 107 -5.52 4.01 21.38
CA ARG A 107 -4.07 3.93 21.16
C ARG A 107 -3.32 4.14 22.48
N VAL A 108 -2.28 3.35 22.69
CA VAL A 108 -1.45 3.36 23.91
C VAL A 108 -0.49 4.55 23.87
N CYS A 109 -0.31 5.22 25.01
CA CYS A 109 0.73 6.23 25.21
C CYS A 109 1.85 5.76 26.15
N SER A 110 1.61 4.79 27.05
CA SER A 110 2.59 4.38 28.07
C SER A 110 2.40 2.92 28.53
N THR A 111 3.37 2.40 29.28
CA THR A 111 3.34 1.10 29.97
C THR A 111 3.24 1.31 31.48
N CYS A 112 2.44 0.50 32.17
CA CYS A 112 2.39 0.49 33.63
C CYS A 112 3.72 -0.02 34.22
N CYS A 113 4.28 0.68 35.21
CA CYS A 113 5.52 0.26 35.88
C CYS A 113 5.38 -1.00 36.74
N LYS A 114 4.17 -1.35 37.21
CA LYS A 114 3.92 -2.51 38.09
C LYS A 114 3.65 -3.81 37.32
N CYS A 115 2.89 -3.73 36.22
CA CYS A 115 2.46 -4.93 35.48
C CYS A 115 2.96 -5.00 34.04
N GLY A 116 3.69 -3.99 33.56
CA GLY A 116 4.21 -3.94 32.19
C GLY A 116 3.14 -3.82 31.09
N LYS A 117 1.85 -3.78 31.45
CA LYS A 117 0.74 -3.72 30.50
C LYS A 117 0.66 -2.36 29.82
N LEU A 118 0.27 -2.39 28.55
CA LEU A 118 0.06 -1.23 27.70
C LEU A 118 -1.23 -0.48 28.09
N ILE A 119 -1.13 0.82 28.35
CA ILE A 119 -2.23 1.66 28.85
C ILE A 119 -2.42 2.94 28.02
N CYS A 120 -3.67 3.40 27.90
CA CYS A 120 -3.99 4.72 27.33
C CYS A 120 -3.98 5.80 28.43
N LYS A 121 -4.09 7.08 28.02
CA LYS A 121 -4.07 8.23 28.94
C LYS A 121 -5.13 8.15 30.04
N ASP A 122 -6.31 7.60 29.74
CA ASP A 122 -7.40 7.48 30.73
C ASP A 122 -7.13 6.39 31.78
N HIS A 123 -6.27 5.42 31.45
CA HIS A 123 -5.85 4.34 32.34
C HIS A 123 -4.42 4.53 32.87
N SER A 124 -3.81 5.70 32.60
CA SER A 124 -2.47 6.05 33.07
C SER A 124 -2.56 7.07 34.20
N LEU A 125 -2.66 6.55 35.42
CA LEU A 125 -1.92 7.15 36.53
C LEU A 125 -0.49 6.58 36.41
N SER A 126 0.52 7.08 37.13
CA SER A 126 1.89 6.53 37.09
C SER A 126 1.95 4.98 37.17
N ILE A 127 0.90 4.41 37.75
CA ILE A 127 0.55 3.00 37.85
C ILE A 127 -0.86 2.78 37.22
N CYS A 128 -1.14 1.62 36.64
CA CYS A 128 -2.46 1.31 36.05
C CYS A 128 -3.59 1.42 37.09
N SER A 129 -4.82 1.84 36.73
CA SER A 129 -5.92 1.95 37.72
C SER A 129 -6.21 0.65 38.50
N PRO A 130 -6.13 -0.56 37.89
CA PRO A 130 -6.21 -1.82 38.64
C PRO A 130 -5.01 -2.13 39.54
N CYS A 131 -3.90 -1.44 39.32
CA CYS A 131 -2.64 -1.62 40.04
C CYS A 131 -2.49 -0.62 41.21
N SER A 132 -3.31 0.45 41.21
CA SER A 132 -3.33 1.50 42.24
C SER A 132 -4.22 1.17 43.43
N THR A 133 -5.07 0.16 43.32
CA THR A 133 -5.71 -0.57 44.43
C THR A 133 -4.78 -1.69 44.89
#